data_AF-A0A240BYF7-F1
#
_entry.id   AF-A0A240BYF7-F1
#
_cell.length_a   1.000
_cell.length_b   1.000
_cell.length_c   1.000
_cell.angle_alpha   90.00
_cell.angle_beta   90.00
_cell.angle_gamma   90.00
#
_symmetry.space_group_name_H-M   'P 1'
#
loop_
_entity.id
_entity.type
_entity.pdbx_description
1 polymer ?
#
loop_
_entity_poly.entity_id
_entity_poly.type
_entity_poly.pdbx_seq_one_letter_code
_entity_poly.pdbx_strand_id
1 'polypeptide(L)'
;MSKNLIDISVKQADQLVQQAQYTRQLLNKMVEHEEKMLTHDKKMDEQWKETLDIKAEVIEIKNSASNRLDKLENNLAITHGEGKFIKAKVAEKSYQLVNEFLGTAVSNELYHKKRCHFITGLYSRLNKHFNSITYTTIKHIDFEKAMCLIEDTTLEDLPRNYLKLTDNQIETAKRHGDYAILEKLNQFQI
;
A
#
# COMPACT_ATOMS: atom_id res chain seq x y z
N MET A 1 78.33 -52.78 48.30
CA MET A 1 77.47 -51.57 48.28
C MET A 1 77.26 -50.95 46.88
N SER A 2 78.04 -51.29 45.84
CA SER A 2 77.92 -50.70 44.49
C SER A 2 76.67 -51.13 43.68
N LYS A 3 76.26 -52.41 43.75
CA LYS A 3 75.20 -52.97 42.89
C LYS A 3 73.79 -52.40 43.16
N ASN A 4 73.41 -52.20 44.43
CA ASN A 4 72.12 -51.62 44.80
C ASN A 4 71.96 -50.15 44.37
N LEU A 5 73.06 -49.38 44.38
CA LEU A 5 73.06 -47.98 43.92
C LEU A 5 72.89 -47.91 42.39
N ILE A 6 73.50 -48.85 41.66
CA ILE A 6 73.34 -48.97 40.21
C ILE A 6 71.88 -49.33 39.86
N ASP A 7 71.28 -50.32 40.54
CA ASP A 7 69.89 -50.73 40.27
C ASP A 7 68.86 -49.63 40.59
N ILE A 8 69.08 -48.85 41.65
CA ILE A 8 68.24 -47.68 41.97
C ILE A 8 68.41 -46.60 40.91
N SER A 9 69.64 -46.32 40.48
CA SER A 9 69.92 -45.34 39.43
C SER A 9 69.29 -45.74 38.09
N VAL A 10 69.30 -47.03 37.73
CA VAL A 10 68.68 -47.53 36.50
C VAL A 10 67.16 -47.39 36.57
N LYS A 11 66.52 -47.75 37.68
CA LYS A 11 65.06 -47.57 37.86
C LYS A 11 64.62 -46.10 37.82
N GLN A 12 65.42 -45.21 38.40
CA GLN A 12 65.17 -43.76 38.34
C GLN A 12 65.32 -43.24 36.90
N ALA A 13 66.33 -43.72 36.17
CA ALA A 13 66.49 -43.39 34.75
C ALA A 13 65.30 -43.88 33.91
N ASP A 14 64.82 -45.11 34.15
CA ASP A 14 63.65 -45.66 33.45
C ASP A 14 62.38 -44.86 33.75
N GLN A 15 62.16 -44.45 35.00
CA GLN A 15 61.04 -43.57 35.38
C GLN A 15 61.10 -42.21 34.67
N LEU A 16 62.30 -41.61 34.60
CA LEU A 16 62.50 -40.35 33.87
C LEU A 16 62.22 -40.51 32.37
N VAL A 17 62.63 -41.64 31.77
CA VAL A 17 62.35 -41.96 30.36
C VAL A 17 60.85 -42.12 30.12
N GLN A 18 60.13 -42.83 30.99
CA GLN A 18 58.67 -42.98 30.91
C GLN A 18 57.96 -41.63 31.07
N GLN A 19 58.40 -40.80 32.01
CA GLN A 19 57.85 -39.46 32.20
C GLN A 19 58.09 -38.56 31.00
N ALA A 20 59.29 -38.61 30.40
CA ALA A 20 59.61 -37.88 29.17
C ALA A 20 58.76 -38.36 27.98
N GLN A 21 58.52 -39.67 27.85
CA GLN A 21 57.65 -40.23 26.81
C GLN A 21 56.19 -39.78 26.97
N TYR A 22 55.66 -39.83 28.20
CA TYR A 22 54.32 -39.35 28.51
C TYR A 22 54.18 -37.85 28.23
N THR A 23 55.14 -37.05 28.68
CA THR A 23 55.17 -35.60 28.45
C THR A 23 55.22 -35.27 26.95
N ARG A 24 56.01 -36.02 26.18
CA ARG A 24 56.08 -35.86 24.72
C ARG A 24 54.74 -36.20 24.03
N GLN A 25 54.04 -37.24 24.47
CA GLN A 25 52.72 -37.57 23.94
C GLN A 25 51.68 -36.50 24.26
N LEU A 26 51.73 -35.93 25.47
CA LEU A 26 50.86 -34.83 25.86
C LEU A 26 51.12 -33.59 25.01
N LEU A 27 52.39 -33.22 24.82
CA LEU A 27 52.79 -32.10 23.96
C LEU A 27 52.30 -32.27 22.53
N ASN A 28 52.44 -33.46 21.94
CA ASN A 28 51.94 -33.72 20.59
C ASN A 28 50.42 -33.51 20.50
N LYS A 29 49.64 -34.00 21.48
CA LYS A 29 48.19 -33.79 21.52
C LYS A 29 47.81 -32.31 21.70
N MET A 30 48.59 -31.55 22.47
CA MET A 30 48.36 -30.11 22.64
C MET A 30 48.59 -29.36 21.33
N VAL A 31 49.65 -29.69 20.60
CA VAL A 31 49.94 -29.11 19.28
C VAL A 31 48.82 -29.46 18.28
N GLU A 32 48.40 -30.72 18.20
CA GLU A 32 47.28 -31.13 17.34
C GLU A 32 45.97 -30.43 17.70
N HIS A 33 45.73 -30.17 18.99
CA HIS A 33 44.54 -29.46 19.45
C HIS A 33 44.61 -27.97 19.07
N GLU A 34 45.77 -27.34 19.23
CA GLU A 34 46.01 -25.95 18.83
C GLU A 34 45.79 -25.74 17.33
N GLU A 35 46.30 -26.66 16.49
CA GLU A 35 46.03 -26.64 15.04
C GLU A 35 44.53 -26.77 14.72
N LYS A 36 43.80 -27.65 15.44
CA LYS A 36 42.34 -27.78 15.28
C LYS A 36 41.60 -26.52 15.72
N MET A 37 42.03 -25.86 16.79
CA MET A 37 41.45 -24.58 17.22
C MET A 37 41.66 -23.49 16.18
N LEU A 38 42.89 -23.33 15.67
CA LEU A 38 43.18 -22.34 14.63
C LEU A 38 42.37 -22.55 13.35
N THR A 39 42.15 -23.80 12.96
CA THR A 39 41.31 -24.11 11.79
C THR A 39 39.83 -23.89 12.07
N HIS A 40 39.37 -24.14 13.29
CA HIS A 40 37.99 -23.85 13.69
C HIS A 40 37.72 -22.34 13.73
N ASP A 41 38.62 -21.54 14.30
CA ASP A 41 38.48 -20.09 14.38
C ASP A 41 38.39 -19.46 12.99
N LYS A 42 39.24 -19.90 12.05
CA LYS A 42 39.16 -19.45 10.64
C LYS A 42 37.81 -19.75 10.01
N LYS A 43 37.25 -20.95 10.24
CA LYS A 43 35.92 -21.32 9.73
C LYS A 43 34.82 -20.48 10.37
N MET A 44 34.92 -20.19 11.66
CA MET A 44 33.97 -19.34 12.36
C MET A 44 34.01 -17.90 11.82
N ASP A 45 35.20 -17.36 11.55
CA ASP A 45 35.35 -16.04 10.93
C ASP A 45 34.75 -15.98 9.52
N GLU A 46 34.94 -17.02 8.71
CA GLU A 46 34.34 -17.14 7.38
C GLU A 46 32.81 -17.21 7.45
N GLN A 47 32.26 -18.06 8.32
CA GLN A 47 30.81 -18.18 8.53
C GLN A 47 30.19 -16.89 9.08
N TRP A 48 30.91 -16.17 9.94
CA TRP A 48 30.46 -14.89 10.47
C TRP A 48 30.32 -13.84 9.37
N LYS A 49 31.29 -13.78 8.44
CA LYS A 49 31.22 -12.89 7.27
C LYS A 49 30.04 -13.24 6.37
N GLU A 50 29.86 -14.52 6.04
CA GLU A 50 28.72 -14.99 5.25
C GLU A 50 27.38 -14.62 5.91
N THR A 51 27.29 -14.75 7.23
CA THR A 51 26.10 -14.37 8.00
C THR A 51 25.82 -12.86 7.93
N LEU A 52 26.87 -12.03 7.96
CA LEU A 52 26.73 -10.58 7.81
C LEU A 52 26.22 -10.21 6.41
N ASP A 53 26.74 -10.86 5.38
CA ASP A 53 26.31 -10.65 3.99
C ASP A 53 24.85 -11.06 3.79
N ILE A 54 24.47 -12.26 4.26
CA ILE A 54 23.06 -12.72 4.24
C ILE A 54 22.15 -11.73 4.97
N LYS A 55 22.58 -11.21 6.12
CA LYS A 55 21.78 -10.24 6.88
C LYS A 55 21.59 -8.94 6.09
N ALA A 56 22.61 -8.47 5.39
CA ALA A 56 22.51 -7.29 4.55
C ALA A 56 21.51 -7.52 3.39
N GLU A 57 21.62 -8.65 2.68
CA GLU A 57 20.70 -9.03 1.61
C GLU A 57 19.25 -9.13 2.09
N VAL A 58 19.02 -9.74 3.26
CA VAL A 58 17.68 -9.85 3.85
C VAL A 58 17.09 -8.47 4.16
N ILE A 59 17.89 -7.53 4.65
CA ILE A 59 17.44 -6.15 4.91
C ILE A 59 17.07 -5.45 3.59
N GLU A 60 17.87 -5.61 2.54
CA GLU A 60 17.57 -5.05 1.22
C GLU A 60 16.29 -5.63 0.62
N ILE A 61 16.12 -6.95 0.68
CA ILE A 61 14.91 -7.63 0.22
C ILE A 61 13.69 -7.13 0.98
N LYS A 62 13.79 -7.02 2.32
CA LYS A 62 12.70 -6.50 3.15
C LYS A 62 12.31 -5.08 2.72
N ASN A 63 13.28 -4.19 2.59
CA ASN A 63 13.02 -2.80 2.21
C ASN A 63 12.41 -2.70 0.81
N SER A 64 12.92 -3.49 -0.14
CA SER A 64 12.37 -3.57 -1.50
C SER A 64 10.94 -4.09 -1.51
N ALA A 65 10.65 -5.15 -0.74
CA ALA A 65 9.32 -5.73 -0.61
C ALA A 65 8.33 -4.74 0.01
N SER A 66 8.70 -4.08 1.12
CA SER A 66 7.88 -3.03 1.76
C SER A 66 7.56 -1.90 0.78
N ASN A 67 8.57 -1.36 0.09
CA ASN A 67 8.35 -0.31 -0.91
C ASN A 67 7.43 -0.74 -2.06
N ARG A 68 7.49 -2.01 -2.47
CA ARG A 68 6.59 -2.55 -3.51
C ARG A 68 5.17 -2.72 -3.00
N LEU A 69 4.99 -3.17 -1.76
CA LEU A 69 3.68 -3.29 -1.12
C LEU A 69 3.03 -1.91 -0.96
N ASP A 70 3.76 -0.92 -0.45
CA ASP A 70 3.27 0.45 -0.30
C ASP A 70 2.85 1.03 -1.66
N LYS A 71 3.63 0.79 -2.72
CA LYS A 71 3.27 1.22 -4.08
C LYS A 71 2.04 0.49 -4.62
N LEU A 72 1.84 -0.78 -4.27
CA LEU A 72 0.65 -1.51 -4.67
C LEU A 72 -0.58 -0.94 -3.95
N GLU A 73 -0.57 -0.90 -2.62
CA GLU A 73 -1.69 -0.42 -1.81
C GLU A 73 -2.12 1.00 -2.22
N ASN A 74 -1.15 1.90 -2.43
CA ASN A 74 -1.43 3.28 -2.83
C ASN A 74 -1.88 3.45 -4.29
N ASN A 75 -1.81 2.42 -5.12
CA ASN A 75 -2.23 2.47 -6.53
C ASN A 75 -3.37 1.50 -6.85
N LEU A 76 -3.87 0.75 -5.87
CA LEU A 76 -5.07 -0.04 -6.05
C LEU A 76 -6.24 0.89 -6.33
N ALA A 77 -6.88 0.69 -7.49
CA ALA A 77 -8.16 1.31 -7.78
C ALA A 77 -9.24 0.75 -6.86
N ILE A 78 -10.33 1.49 -6.67
CA ILE A 78 -11.50 1.00 -5.95
C ILE A 78 -11.99 -0.32 -6.52
N THR A 79 -12.52 -1.16 -5.64
CA THR A 79 -13.13 -2.43 -5.99
C THR A 79 -14.45 -2.20 -6.75
N HIS A 80 -14.94 -3.26 -7.40
CA HIS A 80 -16.24 -3.21 -8.06
C HIS A 80 -17.39 -2.92 -7.08
N GLY A 81 -17.30 -3.39 -5.84
CA GLY A 81 -18.28 -3.11 -4.79
C GLY A 81 -18.32 -1.63 -4.42
N GLU A 82 -17.16 -1.04 -4.15
CA GLU A 82 -17.00 0.40 -3.91
C GLU A 82 -17.50 1.25 -5.07
N GLY A 83 -17.20 0.83 -6.31
CA GLY A 83 -17.74 1.48 -7.51
C GLY A 83 -19.28 1.48 -7.54
N LYS A 84 -19.95 0.41 -7.08
CA LYS A 84 -21.41 0.38 -6.95
C LYS A 84 -21.91 1.35 -5.88
N PHE A 85 -21.22 1.48 -4.76
CA PHE A 85 -21.58 2.43 -3.71
C PHE A 85 -21.45 3.87 -4.18
N ILE A 86 -20.36 4.23 -4.88
CA ILE A 86 -20.21 5.55 -5.52
C ILE A 86 -21.37 5.81 -6.48
N LYS A 87 -21.69 4.84 -7.35
CA LYS A 87 -22.79 4.98 -8.31
C LYS A 87 -24.13 5.19 -7.62
N ALA A 88 -24.41 4.46 -6.54
CA ALA A 88 -25.62 4.63 -5.74
C ALA A 88 -25.67 6.01 -5.08
N LYS A 89 -24.54 6.49 -4.54
CA LYS A 89 -24.44 7.79 -3.88
C LYS A 89 -24.62 8.95 -4.86
N VAL A 90 -24.01 8.88 -6.03
CA VAL A 90 -24.23 9.83 -7.14
C VAL A 90 -25.70 9.83 -7.55
N ALA A 91 -26.32 8.66 -7.65
CA ALA A 91 -27.73 8.53 -7.99
C ALA A 91 -28.64 9.20 -6.95
N GLU A 92 -28.38 9.00 -5.65
CA GLU A 92 -29.07 9.65 -4.54
C GLU A 92 -28.89 11.18 -4.59
N LYS A 93 -27.64 11.65 -4.65
CA LYS A 93 -27.33 13.08 -4.64
C LYS A 93 -27.93 13.81 -5.83
N SER A 94 -27.99 13.16 -7.00
CA SER A 94 -28.63 13.75 -8.18
C SER A 94 -30.11 14.03 -7.99
N TYR A 95 -30.85 13.25 -7.17
CA TYR A 95 -32.24 13.56 -6.85
C TYR A 95 -32.34 14.83 -6.01
N GLN A 96 -31.48 14.97 -5.00
CA GLN A 96 -31.44 16.16 -4.14
C GLN A 96 -31.17 17.42 -4.98
N LEU A 97 -30.16 17.39 -5.85
CA LEU A 97 -29.79 18.53 -6.69
C LEU A 97 -30.88 18.90 -7.71
N VAL A 98 -31.58 17.93 -8.29
CA VAL A 98 -32.71 18.24 -9.20
C VAL A 98 -33.84 18.92 -8.46
N ASN A 99 -34.21 18.41 -7.27
CA ASN A 99 -35.28 18.98 -6.46
C ASN A 99 -34.96 20.42 -6.05
N GLU A 100 -33.73 20.66 -5.60
CA GLU A 100 -33.24 22.00 -5.25
C GLU A 100 -33.24 22.95 -6.46
N PHE A 101 -32.76 22.48 -7.61
CA PHE A 101 -32.66 23.29 -8.82
C PHE A 101 -34.03 23.70 -9.38
N LEU A 102 -34.93 22.72 -9.55
CA LEU A 102 -36.25 22.96 -10.13
C LEU A 102 -37.14 23.74 -9.17
N GLY A 103 -37.25 23.28 -7.92
CA GLY A 103 -38.10 23.89 -6.89
C GLY A 103 -39.61 23.87 -7.19
N THR A 104 -40.03 23.30 -8.31
CA THR A 104 -41.42 23.14 -8.74
C THR A 104 -41.62 21.78 -9.40
N ALA A 105 -42.85 21.28 -9.39
CA ALA A 105 -43.18 20.09 -10.17
C ALA A 105 -43.03 20.38 -11.66
N VAL A 106 -42.44 19.44 -12.39
CA VAL A 106 -42.27 19.47 -13.85
C VAL A 106 -42.61 18.09 -14.42
N SER A 107 -42.68 17.97 -15.74
CA SER A 107 -42.82 16.67 -16.40
C SER A 107 -41.73 15.67 -15.97
N ASN A 108 -42.12 14.40 -15.83
CA ASN A 108 -41.17 13.32 -15.51
C ASN A 108 -40.02 13.24 -16.52
N GLU A 109 -40.29 13.51 -17.79
CA GLU A 109 -39.26 13.53 -18.84
C GLU A 109 -38.21 14.61 -18.58
N LEU A 110 -38.63 15.84 -18.28
CA LEU A 110 -37.71 16.93 -17.97
C LEU A 110 -36.91 16.64 -16.70
N TYR A 111 -37.59 16.16 -15.66
CA TYR A 111 -36.98 15.77 -14.39
C TYR A 111 -35.87 14.75 -14.61
N HIS A 112 -36.16 13.66 -15.33
CA HIS A 112 -35.18 12.61 -15.61
C HIS A 112 -34.02 13.11 -16.47
N LYS A 113 -34.28 13.92 -17.51
CA LYS A 113 -33.21 14.50 -18.33
C LYS A 113 -32.29 15.41 -17.52
N LYS A 114 -32.83 16.23 -16.63
CA LYS A 114 -32.04 17.10 -15.76
C LYS A 114 -31.24 16.30 -14.74
N ARG A 115 -31.83 15.24 -14.17
CA ARG A 115 -31.14 14.31 -13.27
C ARG A 115 -29.93 13.67 -13.93
N CYS A 116 -30.09 13.12 -15.14
CA CYS A 116 -28.97 12.53 -15.88
C CYS A 116 -27.86 13.56 -16.16
N HIS A 117 -28.23 14.81 -16.43
CA HIS A 117 -27.26 15.90 -16.60
C HIS A 117 -26.46 16.17 -15.32
N PHE A 118 -27.11 16.19 -14.15
CA PHE A 118 -26.39 16.34 -12.88
C PHE A 118 -25.55 15.12 -12.50
N ILE A 119 -25.97 13.90 -12.83
CA ILE A 119 -25.14 12.70 -12.66
C ILE A 119 -23.80 12.87 -13.41
N THR A 120 -23.84 13.34 -14.65
CA THR A 120 -22.62 13.63 -15.43
C THR A 120 -21.77 14.71 -14.77
N GLY A 121 -22.40 15.76 -14.22
CA GLY A 121 -21.70 16.82 -13.47
C GLY A 121 -21.01 16.31 -12.21
N LEU A 122 -21.68 15.46 -11.43
CA LEU A 122 -21.13 14.82 -10.23
C LEU A 122 -19.92 13.95 -10.56
N TYR A 123 -20.01 13.10 -11.58
CA TYR A 123 -18.86 12.30 -12.02
C TYR A 123 -17.70 13.17 -12.52
N SER A 124 -18.00 14.24 -13.26
CA SER A 124 -16.98 15.17 -13.74
C SER A 124 -16.24 15.84 -12.58
N ARG A 125 -16.96 16.30 -11.54
CA ARG A 125 -16.37 16.86 -10.32
C ARG A 125 -15.51 15.83 -9.59
N LEU A 126 -16.04 14.62 -9.41
CA LEU A 126 -15.36 13.53 -8.74
C LEU A 126 -14.02 13.19 -9.43
N ASN A 127 -14.07 12.97 -10.74
CA ASN A 127 -12.89 12.66 -11.56
C ASN A 127 -11.85 13.78 -11.50
N LYS A 128 -12.30 15.04 -11.56
CA LYS A 128 -11.40 16.20 -11.47
C LYS A 128 -10.74 16.31 -10.09
N HIS A 129 -11.48 16.07 -9.01
CA HIS A 129 -10.96 16.15 -7.65
C HIS A 129 -9.86 15.11 -7.38
N PHE A 130 -10.07 13.87 -7.82
CA PHE A 130 -9.11 12.77 -7.62
C PHE A 130 -8.10 12.62 -8.76
N ASN A 131 -8.09 13.53 -9.73
CA ASN A 131 -7.28 13.45 -10.94
C ASN A 131 -7.39 12.06 -11.62
N SER A 132 -8.60 11.53 -11.68
CA SER A 132 -8.89 10.20 -12.22
C SER A 132 -9.57 10.32 -13.59
N ILE A 133 -9.35 9.34 -14.47
CA ILE A 133 -9.99 9.31 -15.79
C ILE A 133 -11.49 9.00 -15.62
N THR A 134 -11.80 8.03 -14.77
CA THR A 134 -13.16 7.66 -14.38
C THR A 134 -13.25 7.45 -12.87
N TYR A 135 -14.47 7.41 -12.34
CA TYR A 135 -14.66 7.17 -10.91
C TYR A 135 -14.17 5.78 -10.48
N THR A 136 -14.16 4.81 -11.41
CA THR A 136 -13.67 3.45 -11.18
C THR A 136 -12.15 3.36 -11.05
N THR A 137 -11.40 4.40 -11.45
CA THR A 137 -9.95 4.48 -11.29
C THR A 137 -9.53 5.35 -10.12
N ILE A 138 -10.48 5.79 -9.29
CA ILE A 138 -10.15 6.41 -7.99
C ILE A 138 -9.44 5.36 -7.14
N LYS A 139 -8.49 5.81 -6.33
CA LYS A 139 -7.72 4.93 -5.46
C LYS A 139 -8.59 4.40 -4.32
N HIS A 140 -8.38 3.15 -3.93
CA HIS A 140 -9.08 2.50 -2.83
C HIS A 140 -8.98 3.31 -1.53
N ILE A 141 -7.79 3.81 -1.19
CA ILE A 141 -7.55 4.66 0.00
C ILE A 141 -8.39 5.96 0.02
N ASP A 142 -8.87 6.40 -1.13
CA ASP A 142 -9.66 7.63 -1.27
C ASP A 142 -11.17 7.36 -1.39
N PHE A 143 -11.61 6.10 -1.25
CA PHE A 143 -13.01 5.72 -1.36
C PHE A 143 -13.93 6.52 -0.42
N GLU A 144 -13.59 6.58 0.87
CA GLU A 144 -14.39 7.33 1.85
C GLU A 144 -14.45 8.83 1.55
N LYS A 145 -13.31 9.41 1.12
CA LYS A 145 -13.26 10.82 0.70
C LYS A 145 -14.12 11.08 -0.52
N ALA A 146 -14.17 10.13 -1.47
CA ALA A 146 -15.02 10.21 -2.65
C ALA A 146 -16.51 10.21 -2.26
N MET A 147 -16.90 9.39 -1.28
CA MET A 147 -18.26 9.35 -0.76
C MET A 147 -18.64 10.67 -0.07
N CYS A 148 -17.78 11.21 0.79
CA CYS A 148 -17.97 12.52 1.42
C CYS A 148 -18.09 13.65 0.38
N LEU A 149 -17.21 13.68 -0.62
CA LEU A 149 -17.25 14.71 -1.66
C LEU A 149 -18.59 14.72 -2.41
N ILE A 150 -19.16 13.56 -2.69
CA ILE A 150 -20.49 13.47 -3.34
C ILE A 150 -21.57 14.00 -2.40
N GLU A 151 -21.55 13.60 -1.13
CA GLU A 151 -22.52 14.05 -0.13
C GLU A 151 -22.51 15.56 0.05
N ASP A 152 -21.32 16.16 0.12
CA ASP A 152 -21.13 17.59 0.37
C ASP A 152 -21.35 18.46 -0.87
N THR A 153 -21.47 17.86 -2.07
CA THR A 153 -21.62 18.63 -3.32
C THR A 153 -22.95 19.38 -3.36
N THR A 154 -22.88 20.69 -3.53
CA THR A 154 -24.05 21.57 -3.71
C THR A 154 -24.24 21.98 -5.17
N LEU A 155 -25.27 22.79 -5.48
CA LEU A 155 -25.41 23.38 -6.82
C LEU A 155 -24.26 24.34 -7.16
N GLU A 156 -23.75 25.10 -6.19
CA GLU A 156 -22.67 26.09 -6.41
C GLU A 156 -21.34 25.44 -6.80
N ASP A 157 -21.15 24.20 -6.37
CA ASP A 157 -20.00 23.35 -6.67
C ASP A 157 -19.93 22.85 -8.12
N LEU A 158 -21.06 22.94 -8.85
CA LEU A 158 -21.17 22.46 -10.21
C LEU A 158 -20.82 23.56 -11.22
N PRO A 159 -20.13 23.22 -12.33
CA PRO A 159 -19.88 24.16 -13.40
C PRO A 159 -21.18 24.78 -13.96
N ARG A 160 -21.12 26.06 -14.34
CA ARG A 160 -22.28 26.86 -14.77
C ARG A 160 -23.13 26.21 -15.88
N ASN A 161 -22.53 25.42 -16.76
CA ASN A 161 -23.27 24.70 -17.81
C ASN A 161 -24.25 23.66 -17.24
N TYR A 162 -23.95 23.04 -16.10
CA TYR A 162 -24.87 22.14 -15.41
C TYR A 162 -26.01 22.88 -14.70
N LEU A 163 -25.82 24.16 -14.39
CA LEU A 163 -26.82 25.06 -13.78
C LEU A 163 -27.76 25.71 -14.81
N LYS A 164 -27.68 25.33 -16.08
CA LYS A 164 -28.61 25.73 -17.13
C LYS A 164 -29.41 24.54 -17.64
N LEU A 165 -30.54 24.81 -18.30
CA LEU A 165 -31.19 23.81 -19.12
C LEU A 165 -30.48 23.73 -20.47
N THR A 166 -30.27 22.51 -20.98
CA THR A 166 -29.78 22.30 -22.34
C THR A 166 -30.91 22.52 -23.34
N ASP A 167 -30.58 22.74 -24.61
CA ASP A 167 -31.58 22.96 -25.67
C ASP A 167 -32.63 21.84 -25.72
N ASN A 168 -32.19 20.59 -25.59
CA ASN A 168 -33.08 19.42 -25.52
C ASN A 168 -33.98 19.43 -24.27
N GLN A 169 -33.51 19.94 -23.14
CA GLN A 169 -34.32 20.09 -21.93
C GLN A 169 -35.33 21.24 -22.07
N ILE A 170 -34.93 22.34 -22.71
CA ILE A 170 -35.82 23.47 -23.02
C ILE A 170 -36.94 23.03 -23.98
N GLU A 171 -36.61 22.25 -25.01
CA GLU A 171 -37.61 21.71 -25.93
C GLU A 171 -38.61 20.80 -25.22
N THR A 172 -38.13 19.89 -24.35
CA THR A 172 -38.99 19.04 -23.52
C THR A 172 -39.89 19.87 -22.62
N ALA A 173 -39.36 20.90 -21.97
CA ALA A 173 -40.15 21.79 -21.12
C ALA A 173 -41.29 22.46 -21.90
N LYS A 174 -41.00 23.01 -23.10
CA LYS A 174 -42.02 23.61 -23.97
C LYS A 174 -43.09 22.60 -24.40
N ARG A 175 -42.68 21.38 -24.77
CA ARG A 175 -43.59 20.32 -25.24
C ARG A 175 -44.59 19.89 -24.16
N HIS A 176 -44.14 19.84 -22.90
CA HIS A 176 -44.98 19.43 -21.76
C HIS A 176 -45.64 20.59 -21.01
N GLY A 177 -45.40 21.84 -21.45
CA GLY A 177 -45.99 23.03 -20.82
C GLY A 177 -45.34 23.44 -19.50
N ASP A 178 -44.11 23.01 -19.24
CA ASP A 178 -43.31 23.38 -18.06
C ASP A 178 -42.77 24.82 -18.17
N TYR A 179 -43.62 25.81 -18.43
CA TYR A 179 -43.20 27.20 -18.69
C TYR A 179 -42.67 27.92 -17.45
N ALA A 180 -43.16 27.57 -16.27
CA ALA A 180 -42.74 28.19 -15.00
C ALA A 180 -41.21 28.06 -14.76
N ILE A 181 -40.61 26.92 -15.11
CA ILE A 181 -39.16 26.73 -14.97
C ILE A 181 -38.38 27.52 -16.03
N LEU A 182 -38.93 27.70 -17.23
CA LEU A 182 -38.31 28.50 -18.29
C LEU A 182 -38.28 29.98 -17.92
N GLU A 183 -39.38 30.49 -17.37
CA GLU A 183 -39.47 31.87 -16.88
C GLU A 183 -38.50 32.12 -15.71
N LYS A 184 -38.49 31.21 -14.72
CA LYS A 184 -37.57 31.28 -13.57
C LYS A 184 -36.11 31.38 -14.03
N LEU A 185 -35.70 30.59 -15.03
CA LEU A 185 -34.31 30.55 -15.49
C LEU A 185 -33.94 31.69 -16.45
N ASN A 186 -34.91 32.28 -17.15
CA ASN A 186 -34.68 33.48 -17.98
C ASN A 186 -34.47 34.75 -17.14
N GLN A 187 -35.01 34.83 -15.92
CA GLN A 187 -34.81 35.97 -15.02
C GLN A 187 -33.37 36.10 -14.49
N PHE A 188 -32.54 35.06 -14.60
CA PHE A 188 -31.14 35.07 -14.17
C PHE A 188 -30.13 35.24 -15.33
N GLN A 189 -30.58 35.70 -16.51
CA GLN A 189 -29.72 35.99 -17.68
C GLN A 189 -29.38 37.48 -17.89
N ILE A 190 -29.26 38.26 -16.81
CA ILE A 190 -28.69 39.62 -16.87
C ILE A 190 -27.17 39.57 -16.77
#